data_AF-A0A0V8LXF3-F1
#
_entry.id   AF-A0A0V8LXF3-F1
#
_cell.length_a   1.000
_cell.length_b   1.000
_cell.length_c   1.000
_cell.angle_alpha   90.00
_cell.angle_beta   90.00
_cell.angle_gamma   90.00
#
_symmetry.space_group_name_H-M   'P 1'
#
loop_
_entity.id
_entity.type
_entity.pdbx_description
1 polymer ?
#
loop_
_entity_poly.entity_id
_entity_poly.type
_entity_poly.pdbx_seq_one_letter_code
_entity_poly.pdbx_strand_id
1 'polypeptide(L)' 'MRRVVCLSMAVLFLATIITGIAEAHVHPGNSGHHVAVAIAFIASILIHLVLNRKSFSRYLSG' A
#
# COMPACT_ATOMS: atom_id res chain seq x y z
N MET A 1 -6.27 -12.61 -10.63
CA MET A 1 -5.54 -12.26 -9.38
C MET A 1 -4.65 -11.02 -9.51
N ARG A 2 -3.68 -10.93 -10.44
CA ARG A 2 -2.77 -9.77 -10.52
C ARG A 2 -3.46 -8.40 -10.64
N ARG A 3 -4.47 -8.27 -11.52
CA ARG A 3 -5.26 -7.03 -11.67
C ARG A 3 -5.98 -6.62 -10.39
N VAL A 4 -6.51 -7.59 -9.64
CA VAL A 4 -7.20 -7.37 -8.36
C VAL A 4 -6.23 -6.85 -7.31
N VAL A 5 -5.03 -7.42 -7.23
CA VAL A 5 -3.97 -6.96 -6.30
C VAL A 5 -3.47 -5.56 -6.68
N CYS A 6 -3.31 -5.25 -7.97
CA CYS A 6 -2.99 -3.88 -8.40
C CYS A 6 -4.08 -2.88 -7.99
N LEU A 7 -5.35 -3.25 -8.17
CA LEU A 7 -6.47 -2.40 -7.82
C LEU A 7 -6.55 -2.18 -6.31
N SER A 8 -6.34 -3.23 -5.50
CA SER A 8 -6.29 -3.10 -4.04
C SER A 8 -5.11 -2.24 -3.58
N MET A 9 -3.95 -2.33 -4.23
CA MET A 9 -2.84 -1.40 -3.96
C MET A 9 -3.20 0.05 -4.25
N ALA A 10 -3.83 0.34 -5.39
CA ALA A 10 -4.24 1.70 -5.73
C ALA A 10 -5.26 2.27 -4.73
N VAL A 11 -6.23 1.46 -4.31
CA VAL A 11 -7.22 1.84 -3.28
C VAL A 11 -6.55 2.10 -1.94
N LEU A 12 -5.67 1.21 -1.48
CA LEU A 12 -4.95 1.37 -0.21
C LEU A 12 -4.00 2.58 -0.22
N PHE A 13 -3.36 2.87 -1.35
CA PHE A 13 -2.54 4.07 -1.53
C PHE A 13 -3.37 5.34 -1.34
N LEU A 14 -4.52 5.43 -2.02
CA LEU A 14 -5.41 6.57 -1.90
C LEU A 14 -5.97 6.70 -0.47
N ALA A 15 -6.35 5.58 0.15
CA ALA A 15 -6.81 5.54 1.54
C ALA A 15 -5.73 6.03 2.51
N THR A 16 -4.46 5.70 2.29
CA THR A 16 -3.34 6.16 3.13
C THR A 16 -3.22 7.68 3.07
N ILE A 17 -3.28 8.27 1.87
CA ILE A 17 -3.21 9.73 1.68
C ILE A 17 -4.40 10.43 2.37
N ILE A 18 -5.61 9.95 2.11
CA ILE A 18 -6.83 10.54 2.68
C ILE A 18 -6.79 10.47 4.21
N THR A 19 -6.41 9.32 4.77
CA THR A 19 -6.34 9.12 6.22
C THR A 19 -5.28 10.03 6.84
N GLY A 20 -4.11 10.15 6.22
CA GLY A 20 -3.05 11.05 6.68
C GLY A 20 -3.49 12.52 6.71
N ILE A 21 -4.17 12.98 5.64
CA ILE A 21 -4.74 14.34 5.58
C ILE A 21 -5.83 14.52 6.65
N ALA A 22 -6.77 13.58 6.73
CA ALA A 22 -7.88 13.65 7.67
C ALA A 22 -7.42 13.65 9.14
N GLU A 23 -6.47 12.78 9.50
CA GLU A 23 -5.91 12.75 10.86
C GLU A 23 -5.14 14.04 11.18
N ALA A 24 -4.38 14.59 10.24
CA ALA A 24 -3.71 15.87 10.42
C ALA A 24 -4.68 17.03 10.67
N HIS A 25 -5.88 17.01 10.06
CA HIS A 25 -6.89 18.05 10.24
C HIS A 25 -7.80 17.85 11.47
N VAL A 26 -8.16 16.61 11.80
CA VAL A 26 -9.19 16.32 12.82
C VAL A 26 -8.58 15.94 14.18
N HIS A 27 -7.47 15.19 14.20
CA HIS A 27 -6.85 14.68 15.43
C HIS A 27 -5.32 14.83 15.38
N PRO A 28 -4.79 16.06 15.43
CA PRO A 28 -3.36 16.30 15.39
C PRO A 28 -2.66 15.55 16.54
N GLY A 29 -1.76 14.64 16.19
CA GLY A 29 -1.00 13.80 17.13
C GLY A 29 -1.52 12.38 17.33
N ASN A 30 -2.72 12.03 16.84
CA ASN A 30 -3.20 10.65 16.82
C ASN A 30 -3.12 10.08 15.40
N SER A 31 -2.09 9.28 15.13
CA SER A 31 -1.80 8.70 13.81
C SER A 31 -2.16 7.22 13.68
N GLY A 32 -3.00 6.70 14.59
CA GLY A 32 -3.27 5.27 14.69
C GLY A 32 -3.88 4.66 13.42
N HIS A 33 -4.84 5.34 12.79
CA HIS A 33 -5.48 4.81 11.58
C HIS A 33 -4.58 4.96 10.37
N HIS A 34 -3.86 6.08 10.23
CA HIS A 34 -2.88 6.23 9.14
C HIS A 34 -1.82 5.13 9.18
N VAL A 35 -1.29 4.80 10.37
CA VAL A 35 -0.32 3.70 10.53
C VAL A 35 -0.94 2.36 10.14
N ALA A 36 -2.17 2.05 10.59
CA ALA A 36 -2.84 0.80 10.26
C ALA A 36 -3.06 0.65 8.73
N VAL A 37 -3.52 1.71 8.06
CA VAL A 37 -3.75 1.72 6.60
C VAL A 37 -2.42 1.60 5.84
N ALA A 38 -1.36 2.27 6.31
CA ALA A 38 -0.02 2.16 5.73
C ALA A 38 0.54 0.73 5.82
N ILE A 39 0.35 0.03 6.94
CA ILE A 39 0.75 -1.37 7.11
C ILE A 39 0.02 -2.26 6.10
N ALA A 40 -1.30 -2.09 5.95
CA ALA A 40 -2.08 -2.84 4.97
C ALA A 40 -1.60 -2.58 3.52
N PHE A 41 -1.24 -1.34 3.20
CA PHE A 41 -0.65 -0.98 1.91
C PHE A 41 0.68 -1.69 1.66
N ILE A 42 1.61 -1.67 2.63
CA ILE A 42 2.90 -2.36 2.53
C ILE A 42 2.72 -3.86 2.34
N ALA A 43 1.83 -4.49 3.11
CA ALA A 43 1.53 -5.91 2.97
C ALA A 43 1.02 -6.25 1.55
N SER A 44 0.16 -5.39 0.99
CA SER A 44 -0.34 -5.53 -0.38
C SER A 44 0.78 -5.45 -1.43
N ILE A 45 1.75 -4.54 -1.26
CA ILE A 45 2.95 -4.44 -2.11
C ILE A 45 3.77 -5.73 -2.04
N LEU A 46 4.02 -6.26 -0.84
CA LEU A 46 4.79 -7.49 -0.66
C LEU A 46 4.12 -8.68 -1.35
N ILE A 47 2.80 -8.82 -1.20
CA ILE A 47 2.02 -9.85 -1.91
C ILE A 47 2.16 -9.66 -3.43
N HIS A 48 2.05 -8.44 -3.92
CA HIS A 48 2.23 -8.14 -5.34
C HIS A 48 3.62 -8.53 -5.85
N LEU A 49 4.68 -8.21 -5.11
CA LEU A 49 6.06 -8.57 -5.43
C LEU A 49 6.24 -10.09 -5.48
N VAL A 50 5.73 -10.83 -4.49
CA VAL A 50 5.81 -12.30 -4.45
C VAL A 50 5.10 -12.93 -5.65
N LEU A 51 3.90 -12.44 -5.99
CA LEU A 51 3.14 -12.91 -7.16
C LEU A 51 3.83 -12.60 -8.49
N ASN A 52 4.67 -11.56 -8.53
CA ASN A 52 5.42 -11.13 -9.71
C ASN A 52 6.92 -11.44 -9.61
N ARG A 53 7.36 -12.27 -8.66
CA ARG A 53 8.78 -12.50 -8.34
C ARG A 53 9.64 -12.88 -9.56
N LYS A 54 9.10 -13.68 -10.48
CA LYS A 54 9.81 -14.11 -11.70
C LYS A 54 9.98 -12.97 -12.72
N SER A 55 9.06 -12.01 -12.73
CA SER A 55 9.16 -10.82 -13.57
C SER A 55 10.11 -9.81 -12.94
N PHE A 56 10.01 -9.64 -11.62
CA PHE A 56 10.86 -8.74 -10.85
C PHE A 56 12.33 -9.20 -10.83
N SER A 57 12.56 -10.51 -10.64
CA SER A 57 13.90 -11.10 -10.71
C SER A 57 14.53 -10.91 -12.10
N ARG A 58 13.77 -11.07 -13.19
CA ARG A 58 14.26 -10.81 -14.55
C ARG A 58 14.60 -9.33 -14.77
N TYR A 59 13.76 -8.43 -14.26
CA TYR A 59 14.02 -6.99 -14.30
C TYR A 59 15.30 -6.62 -13.55
N LEU A 60 15.57 -7.27 -12.41
CA LEU A 60 16.78 -7.05 -11.62
C LEU A 60 18.04 -7.70 -12.22
N SER A 61 17.89 -8.84 -12.90
CA SER A 61 19.03 -9.61 -13.40
C SER A 61 19.55 -9.16 -14.77
N GLY A 62 18.81 -8.33 -15.51
CA GLY A 62 19.24 -7.78 -16.82
C GLY A 62 19.34 -8.83 -17.91
#